data_AF-M5T0G0-F1
#
_entry.id   AF-M5T0G0-F1
#
_cell.length_a   1.000
_cell.length_b   1.000
_cell.length_c   1.000
_cell.angle_alpha   90.00
_cell.angle_beta   90.00
_cell.angle_gamma   90.00
#
_symmetry.space_group_name_H-M   'P 1'
#
loop_
_entity.id
_entity.type
_entity.pdbx_description
1 polymer ?
#
loop_
_entity_poly.entity_id
_entity_poly.type
_entity_poly.pdbx_seq_one_letter_code
_entity_poly.pdbx_strand_id
1 'polypeptide(L)'
;MFCFGFWLFLLFWGFGTMRDLCRDSQAIFLAGVDAVRGETLMRDCVQLDRQQLTLGEICVPRGSFDRIVLIGAGKASGAMAVGFVERIRDCERGLGAIEIVGHVNVPEGCDRVPGGIDWPDGLTLCAARPAGVNEPTEESIRGTDRILEWVRGAGPRDLVVMLLSGGGSALLCRPIAGITLAEKLAVIQRLSGGGANIAELNTVRKHLSDVKGGGLARARCGGEMVTMVLSDVLGDPLDLIASGPTVRDPSTREDALAVLARFDPERRLPKSVYAVLEEGAVLVADVVLEADVASAPREIEYPITVVGNNAVAVDAAGIVAESLGYNHVMQSARDSEGPAEEVGVHLADMALGMLRRDQSLHRQDALITGGEPVVQLADASIRGKGGRNQQLVLAAYQRLLASGLSDAEWGRLVILSGGSDGEDGPTDAAGAYVDGAVHRRAMELGLSPDGFLERNDAYRFFEQTGGLLVTGPTGTNVCDVRVALVGE
;
A
#
# COMPACT_ATOMS: atom_id res chain seq x y z
N MET A 1 -20.43 25.49 25.55
CA MET A 1 -21.87 25.15 25.47
C MET A 1 -22.22 25.17 23.98
N PHE A 2 -21.84 24.19 23.17
CA PHE A 2 -22.22 22.78 23.14
C PHE A 2 -21.02 21.90 22.77
N CYS A 3 -20.62 21.01 23.67
CA CYS A 3 -19.80 19.82 23.44
C CYS A 3 -20.35 18.77 24.43
N PHE A 4 -20.27 17.49 24.08
CA PHE A 4 -20.92 16.32 24.68
C PHE A 4 -22.27 15.94 24.05
N GLY A 5 -22.19 15.02 23.09
CA GLY A 5 -23.36 14.34 22.54
C GLY A 5 -22.99 13.24 21.57
N PHE A 6 -22.08 12.33 21.92
CA PHE A 6 -21.85 11.10 21.13
C PHE A 6 -21.42 9.86 21.94
N TRP A 7 -21.52 9.89 23.28
CA TRP A 7 -21.07 8.79 24.15
C TRP A 7 -22.13 8.28 25.12
N LEU A 8 -23.40 8.24 24.69
CA LEU A 8 -24.47 7.66 25.49
C LEU A 8 -25.54 6.99 24.61
N PHE A 9 -25.18 5.88 23.97
CA PHE A 9 -26.15 4.98 23.32
C PHE A 9 -25.77 3.49 23.44
N LEU A 10 -25.09 3.10 24.52
CA LEU A 10 -24.65 1.70 24.75
C LEU A 10 -24.96 1.15 26.14
N LEU A 11 -25.90 1.76 26.86
CA LEU A 11 -26.38 1.21 28.13
C LEU A 11 -27.90 1.21 28.09
N PHE A 12 -28.42 0.06 27.67
CA PHE A 12 -29.74 -0.53 27.85
C PHE A 12 -30.11 -1.20 26.53
N TRP A 13 -29.93 -2.53 26.46
CA TRP A 13 -30.79 -3.48 25.76
C TRP A 13 -30.40 -4.88 26.25
N GLY A 14 -31.02 -5.28 27.35
CA GLY A 14 -31.13 -6.68 27.73
C GLY A 14 -32.36 -7.25 27.05
N PHE A 15 -32.17 -7.78 25.84
CA PHE A 15 -32.95 -8.80 25.12
C PHE A 15 -32.15 -9.10 23.85
N GLY A 16 -31.78 -10.37 23.63
CA GLY A 16 -30.84 -10.78 22.57
C GLY A 16 -31.27 -10.33 21.17
N THR A 17 -30.68 -9.25 20.69
CA THR A 17 -30.63 -8.94 19.26
C THR A 17 -29.76 -9.99 18.59
N MET A 18 -30.31 -10.73 17.62
CA MET A 18 -29.51 -11.55 16.70
C MET A 18 -28.39 -10.69 16.15
N ARG A 19 -27.15 -11.16 16.34
CA ARG A 19 -25.95 -10.41 15.95
C ARG A 19 -25.85 -10.44 14.43
N ASP A 20 -25.57 -9.29 13.82
CA ASP A 20 -25.47 -9.17 12.37
C ASP A 20 -24.02 -9.42 11.95
N LEU A 21 -23.72 -10.68 11.59
CA LEU A 21 -22.37 -11.09 11.20
C LEU A 21 -21.84 -10.29 9.99
N CYS A 22 -22.72 -9.93 9.05
CA CYS A 22 -22.32 -9.14 7.89
C CYS A 22 -21.90 -7.73 8.32
N ARG A 23 -22.67 -7.10 9.20
CA ARG A 23 -22.31 -5.80 9.77
C ARG A 23 -21.00 -5.86 10.57
N ASP A 24 -20.84 -6.88 11.40
CA ASP A 24 -19.64 -7.05 12.22
C ASP A 24 -18.40 -7.28 11.34
N SER A 25 -18.49 -8.11 10.30
CA SER A 25 -17.34 -8.39 9.42
C SER A 25 -16.92 -7.14 8.63
N GLN A 26 -17.89 -6.33 8.19
CA GLN A 26 -17.59 -5.03 7.57
C GLN A 26 -16.98 -4.05 8.56
N ALA A 27 -17.46 -3.98 9.81
CA ALA A 27 -16.89 -3.12 10.83
C ALA A 27 -15.43 -3.51 11.17
N ILE A 28 -15.15 -4.81 11.27
CA ILE A 28 -13.80 -5.35 11.51
C ILE A 28 -12.87 -5.02 10.33
N PHE A 29 -13.34 -5.23 9.09
CA PHE A 29 -12.58 -4.89 7.88
C PHE A 29 -12.27 -3.38 7.81
N LEU A 30 -13.30 -2.54 7.99
CA LEU A 30 -13.15 -1.08 7.93
C LEU A 30 -12.23 -0.56 9.04
N ALA A 31 -12.25 -1.15 10.23
CA ALA A 31 -11.32 -0.79 11.29
C ALA A 31 -9.85 -1.03 10.89
N GLY A 32 -9.58 -2.15 10.21
CA GLY A 32 -8.26 -2.42 9.65
C GLY A 32 -7.84 -1.38 8.61
N VAL A 33 -8.74 -1.03 7.69
CA VAL A 33 -8.49 0.00 6.67
C VAL A 33 -8.30 1.39 7.30
N ASP A 34 -9.14 1.77 8.25
CA ASP A 34 -9.12 3.10 8.88
C ASP A 34 -7.85 3.33 9.70
N ALA A 35 -7.31 2.30 10.34
CA ALA A 35 -6.06 2.36 11.10
C ALA A 35 -4.85 2.68 10.23
N VAL A 36 -4.88 2.30 8.95
CA VAL A 36 -3.78 2.55 8.00
C VAL A 36 -4.07 3.69 7.03
N ARG A 37 -5.12 4.48 7.24
CA ARG A 37 -5.33 5.71 6.48
C ARG A 37 -4.22 6.70 6.77
N GLY A 38 -3.69 7.35 5.73
CA GLY A 38 -2.56 8.27 5.85
C GLY A 38 -2.74 9.34 6.93
N GLU A 39 -3.95 9.89 7.07
CA GLU A 39 -4.25 10.91 8.10
C GLU A 39 -4.20 10.33 9.52
N THR A 40 -4.93 9.23 9.77
CA THR A 40 -4.96 8.53 11.07
C THR A 40 -3.55 8.10 11.47
N LEU A 41 -2.84 7.46 10.55
CA LEU A 41 -1.51 6.93 10.76
C LEU A 41 -0.52 8.02 11.19
N MET A 42 -0.55 9.18 10.52
CA MET A 42 0.34 10.29 10.87
C MET A 42 -0.01 10.92 12.22
N ARG A 43 -1.29 10.98 12.58
CA ARG A 43 -1.70 11.46 13.90
C ARG A 43 -1.11 10.61 15.02
N ASP A 44 -1.06 9.29 14.81
CA ASP A 44 -0.57 8.34 15.81
C ASP A 44 0.96 8.26 15.83
N CYS A 45 1.61 8.33 14.67
CA CYS A 45 3.05 8.18 14.53
C CYS A 45 3.85 9.49 14.62
N VAL A 46 3.23 10.66 14.47
CA VAL A 46 3.93 11.95 14.56
C VAL A 46 3.62 12.62 15.89
N GLN A 47 4.64 12.96 16.67
CA GLN A 47 4.49 13.71 17.90
C GLN A 47 5.61 14.74 18.04
N LEU A 48 5.25 15.96 18.43
CA LEU A 48 6.21 17.04 18.61
C LEU A 48 6.09 17.60 20.03
N ASP A 49 7.22 17.69 20.72
CA ASP A 49 7.34 18.36 22.01
C ASP A 49 8.56 19.31 22.05
N ARG A 50 8.89 19.85 23.23
CA ARG A 50 10.00 20.79 23.41
C ARG A 50 11.38 20.18 23.20
N GLN A 51 11.51 18.86 23.35
CA GLN A 51 12.75 18.12 23.31
C GLN A 51 12.96 17.46 21.96
N GLN A 52 11.91 16.92 21.33
CA GLN A 52 12.02 16.12 20.12
C GLN A 52 10.77 16.13 19.23
N LEU A 53 10.99 15.71 17.98
CA LEU A 53 9.98 15.27 17.03
C LEU A 53 10.11 13.76 16.87
N THR A 54 9.07 13.03 17.26
CA THR A 54 8.92 11.58 17.07
C THR A 54 8.20 11.32 15.74
N LEU A 55 8.80 10.46 14.92
CA LEU A 55 8.34 10.01 13.61
C LEU A 55 8.35 8.47 13.62
N GLY A 56 7.22 7.86 13.97
CA GLY A 56 7.16 6.42 14.24
C GLY A 56 8.09 6.06 15.40
N GLU A 57 9.06 5.19 15.14
CA GLU A 57 10.07 4.78 16.12
C GLU A 57 11.28 5.73 16.19
N ILE A 58 11.37 6.70 15.29
CA ILE A 58 12.53 7.57 15.14
C ILE A 58 12.29 8.86 15.94
N CYS A 59 13.25 9.26 16.77
CA CYS A 59 13.21 10.51 17.51
C CYS A 59 14.29 11.47 17.01
N VAL A 60 13.88 12.65 16.56
CA VAL A 60 14.78 13.72 16.11
C VAL A 60 14.79 14.84 17.15
N PRO A 61 15.95 15.24 17.70
CA PRO A 61 16.01 16.32 18.67
C PRO A 61 15.42 17.62 18.11
N ARG A 62 14.49 18.26 18.83
CA ARG A 62 13.82 19.48 18.37
C ARG A 62 14.82 20.61 18.10
N GLY A 63 15.91 20.65 18.87
CA GLY A 63 16.97 21.63 18.71
C GLY A 63 17.84 21.44 17.45
N SER A 64 17.74 20.32 16.71
CA SER A 64 18.60 20.05 15.55
C SER A 64 18.14 20.73 14.27
N PHE A 65 16.87 21.14 14.17
CA PHE A 65 16.28 21.73 12.97
C PHE A 65 15.42 22.97 13.28
N ASP A 66 15.27 23.85 12.28
CA ASP A 66 14.37 25.00 12.32
C ASP A 66 13.20 24.85 11.35
N ARG A 67 13.41 24.08 10.28
CA ARG A 67 12.47 23.91 9.17
C ARG A 67 12.37 22.45 8.77
N ILE A 68 11.17 22.03 8.39
CA ILE A 68 10.90 20.70 7.85
C ILE A 68 10.72 20.81 6.33
N VAL A 69 11.51 20.04 5.59
CA VAL A 69 11.38 19.85 4.15
C VAL A 69 10.61 18.54 3.93
N LEU A 70 9.29 18.65 3.74
CA LEU A 70 8.41 17.51 3.56
C LEU A 70 8.34 17.15 2.07
N ILE A 71 8.85 15.98 1.73
CA ILE A 71 8.83 15.43 0.38
C ILE A 71 8.10 14.08 0.37
N GLY A 72 7.60 13.65 -0.78
CA GLY A 72 6.95 12.34 -0.83
C GLY A 72 6.54 11.90 -2.22
N ALA A 73 6.27 10.61 -2.35
CA ALA A 73 5.74 10.03 -3.56
C ALA A 73 4.97 8.74 -3.29
N GLY A 74 3.74 8.65 -3.79
CA GLY A 74 2.90 7.46 -3.66
C GLY A 74 1.40 7.78 -3.63
N LYS A 75 0.56 6.75 -3.69
CA LYS A 75 -0.91 6.86 -3.68
C LYS A 75 -1.42 7.50 -2.38
N ALA A 76 -0.84 7.13 -1.24
CA ALA A 76 -1.26 7.62 0.08
C ALA A 76 -0.41 8.80 0.58
N SER A 77 0.66 9.16 -0.12
CA SER A 77 1.59 10.21 0.34
C SER A 77 0.93 11.57 0.49
N GLY A 78 -0.15 11.86 -0.25
CA GLY A 78 -0.96 13.06 -0.06
C GLY A 78 -1.68 13.08 1.28
N ALA A 79 -2.43 12.01 1.59
CA ALA A 79 -3.10 11.84 2.89
C ALA A 79 -2.10 11.81 4.06
N MET A 80 -0.92 11.20 3.86
CA MET A 80 0.17 11.27 4.85
C MET A 80 0.68 12.71 5.03
N ALA A 81 0.85 13.48 3.96
CA ALA A 81 1.29 14.87 4.10
C ALA A 81 0.25 15.73 4.83
N VAL A 82 -1.04 15.51 4.56
CA VAL A 82 -2.17 16.13 5.27
C VAL A 82 -2.14 15.81 6.76
N GLY A 83 -2.08 14.53 7.14
CA GLY A 83 -2.03 14.13 8.54
C GLY A 83 -0.76 14.61 9.25
N PHE A 84 0.38 14.63 8.55
CA PHE A 84 1.64 15.15 9.09
C PHE A 84 1.52 16.64 9.43
N VAL A 85 1.02 17.45 8.49
CA VAL A 85 0.83 18.89 8.70
C VAL A 85 -0.15 19.15 9.83
N GLU A 86 -1.33 18.53 9.80
CA GLU A 86 -2.34 18.69 10.86
C GLU A 86 -1.72 18.40 12.24
N ARG A 87 -0.97 17.29 12.34
CA ARG A 87 -0.36 16.88 13.60
C ARG A 87 0.71 17.85 14.09
N ILE A 88 1.57 18.37 13.21
CA ILE A 88 2.56 19.39 13.60
C ILE A 88 1.86 20.67 14.07
N ARG A 89 0.81 21.13 13.37
CA ARG A 89 0.04 22.32 13.74
C ARG A 89 -0.68 22.18 15.08
N ASP A 90 -1.18 20.99 15.39
CA ASP A 90 -1.78 20.70 16.70
C ASP A 90 -0.75 20.70 17.83
N CYS A 91 0.43 20.14 17.58
CA CYS A 91 1.49 20.05 18.58
C CYS A 91 2.25 21.37 18.80
N GLU A 92 2.37 22.23 17.80
CA GLU A 92 3.18 23.47 17.91
C GLU A 92 2.53 24.58 18.74
N ARG A 93 1.28 24.40 19.18
CA ARG A 93 0.55 25.32 20.06
C ARG A 93 1.31 25.50 21.38
N GLY A 94 2.15 26.55 21.44
CA GLY A 94 3.01 26.88 22.58
C GLY A 94 4.47 26.44 22.46
N LEU A 95 4.90 25.95 21.29
CA LEU A 95 6.28 25.57 20.96
C LEU A 95 6.95 26.51 19.94
N GLY A 96 6.15 27.36 19.28
CA GLY A 96 6.60 28.21 18.18
C GLY A 96 6.39 27.53 16.83
N ALA A 97 5.96 28.32 15.83
CA ALA A 97 5.62 27.79 14.51
C ALA A 97 6.84 27.15 13.84
N ILE A 98 6.65 25.94 13.29
CA ILE A 98 7.65 25.27 12.47
C ILE A 98 7.31 25.52 11.00
N GLU A 99 8.27 26.06 10.27
CA GLU A 99 8.13 26.22 8.82
C GLU A 99 8.16 24.83 8.16
N ILE A 100 7.17 24.55 7.33
CA ILE A 100 7.07 23.34 6.53
C ILE A 100 7.03 23.75 5.07
N VAL A 101 7.95 23.22 4.27
CA VAL A 101 8.05 23.45 2.83
C VAL A 101 8.26 22.13 2.12
N GLY A 102 8.03 22.06 0.81
CA GLY A 102 8.44 20.91 0.02
C GLY A 102 7.49 20.55 -1.11
N HIS A 103 7.52 19.29 -1.51
CA HIS A 103 6.82 18.80 -2.70
C HIS A 103 6.48 17.32 -2.59
N VAL A 104 5.22 16.95 -2.81
CA VAL A 104 4.74 15.57 -2.72
C VAL A 104 4.04 15.19 -4.02
N ASN A 105 4.54 14.15 -4.69
CA ASN A 105 3.95 13.62 -5.91
C ASN A 105 2.88 12.57 -5.59
N VAL A 106 1.68 12.78 -6.10
CA VAL A 106 0.53 11.89 -5.89
C VAL A 106 -0.21 11.64 -7.21
N PRO A 107 -1.06 10.60 -7.31
CA PRO A 107 -1.99 10.49 -8.41
C PRO A 107 -3.01 11.62 -8.41
N GLU A 108 -3.54 11.95 -9.58
CA GLU A 108 -4.70 12.85 -9.72
C GLU A 108 -5.86 12.37 -8.85
N GLY A 109 -6.45 13.29 -8.08
CA GLY A 109 -7.51 12.98 -7.12
C GLY A 109 -7.00 12.75 -5.69
N CYS A 110 -5.70 12.53 -5.51
CA CYS A 110 -5.04 12.42 -4.20
C CYS A 110 -4.30 13.71 -3.79
N ASP A 111 -4.43 14.78 -4.58
CA ASP A 111 -3.78 16.09 -4.43
C ASP A 111 -4.63 17.11 -3.66
N ARG A 112 -5.76 16.68 -3.09
CA ARG A 112 -6.69 17.55 -2.37
C ARG A 112 -6.31 17.70 -0.91
N VAL A 113 -6.31 18.94 -0.44
CA VAL A 113 -6.20 19.27 0.99
C VAL A 113 -7.61 19.50 1.55
N PRO A 114 -8.03 18.74 2.58
CA PRO A 114 -9.30 18.98 3.26
C PRO A 114 -9.43 20.41 3.81
N GLY A 115 -10.65 20.95 3.82
CA GLY A 115 -10.92 22.28 4.35
C GLY A 115 -10.69 22.35 5.86
N GLY A 116 -10.15 23.48 6.35
CA GLY A 116 -9.89 23.73 7.77
C GLY A 116 -8.47 23.37 8.23
N ILE A 117 -7.64 22.84 7.35
CA ILE A 117 -6.23 22.56 7.62
C ILE A 117 -5.40 23.82 7.32
N ASP A 118 -4.56 24.22 8.28
CA ASP A 118 -3.59 25.32 8.12
C ASP A 118 -2.41 24.86 7.26
N TRP A 119 -2.66 24.78 5.95
CA TRP A 119 -1.74 24.25 4.97
C TRP A 119 -0.61 25.24 4.65
N PRO A 120 0.67 24.85 4.70
CA PRO A 120 1.78 25.74 4.42
C PRO A 120 1.83 26.17 2.94
N ASP A 121 1.97 27.47 2.69
CA ASP A 121 2.12 28.03 1.31
C ASP A 121 3.31 27.44 0.54
N GLY A 122 4.38 27.05 1.25
CA GLY A 122 5.59 26.48 0.67
C GLY A 122 5.54 24.97 0.42
N LEU A 123 4.42 24.29 0.71
CA LEU A 123 4.25 22.85 0.53
C LEU A 123 3.27 22.56 -0.61
N THR A 124 3.74 21.84 -1.63
CA THR A 124 2.91 21.50 -2.80
C THR A 124 2.51 20.02 -2.80
N LEU A 125 1.22 19.72 -2.94
CA LEU A 125 0.72 18.42 -3.41
C LEU A 125 0.56 18.49 -4.93
N CYS A 126 1.21 17.59 -5.66
CA CYS A 126 1.25 17.60 -7.11
C CYS A 126 0.60 16.34 -7.68
N ALA A 127 -0.46 16.51 -8.48
CA ALA A 127 -1.03 15.47 -9.32
C ALA A 127 -0.04 15.10 -10.44
N ALA A 128 0.88 14.18 -10.13
CA ALA A 128 2.02 13.85 -10.96
C ALA A 128 1.75 12.68 -11.93
N ARG A 129 0.53 12.13 -11.92
CA ARG A 129 0.02 11.18 -12.94
C ARG A 129 -1.52 11.15 -12.94
N PRO A 130 -2.18 10.83 -14.07
CA PRO A 130 -3.62 10.59 -14.10
C PRO A 130 -4.04 9.42 -13.22
N ALA A 131 -5.30 9.43 -12.77
CA ALA A 131 -5.90 8.30 -12.06
C ALA A 131 -5.92 7.05 -12.96
N GLY A 132 -5.61 5.88 -12.38
CA GLY A 132 -5.59 4.59 -13.10
C GLY A 132 -4.36 4.32 -13.99
N VAL A 133 -3.51 5.30 -14.27
CA VAL A 133 -2.28 5.12 -15.09
C VAL A 133 -1.11 4.75 -14.20
N ASN A 134 -0.61 3.51 -14.25
CA ASN A 134 0.43 3.01 -13.34
C ASN A 134 1.88 3.22 -13.82
N GLU A 135 2.06 3.75 -15.02
CA GLU A 135 3.36 4.12 -15.57
C GLU A 135 3.79 5.55 -15.17
N PRO A 136 5.11 5.81 -15.08
CA PRO A 136 5.62 7.18 -14.94
C PRO A 136 5.24 8.08 -16.13
N THR A 137 4.99 9.35 -15.84
CA THR A 137 4.63 10.39 -16.83
C THR A 137 5.65 11.54 -16.82
N GLU A 138 5.57 12.46 -17.78
CA GLU A 138 6.38 13.69 -17.75
C GLU A 138 6.09 14.56 -16.52
N GLU A 139 4.87 14.52 -15.99
CA GLU A 139 4.53 15.22 -14.74
C GLU A 139 5.23 14.61 -13.53
N SER A 140 5.35 13.28 -13.50
CA SER A 140 6.14 12.59 -12.47
C SER A 140 7.61 13.01 -12.49
N ILE A 141 8.17 13.27 -13.69
CA ILE A 141 9.54 13.77 -13.83
C ILE A 141 9.66 15.20 -13.31
N ARG A 142 8.77 16.10 -13.73
CA ARG A 142 8.76 17.50 -13.27
C ARG A 142 8.61 17.61 -11.75
N GLY A 143 7.69 16.85 -11.15
CA GLY A 143 7.53 16.81 -9.70
C GLY A 143 8.76 16.20 -9.00
N THR A 144 9.38 15.18 -9.60
CA THR A 144 10.63 14.60 -9.06
C THR A 144 11.80 15.59 -9.14
N ASP A 145 11.89 16.41 -10.18
CA ASP A 145 12.88 17.48 -10.28
C ASP A 145 12.68 18.52 -9.16
N ARG A 146 11.42 18.90 -8.86
CA ARG A 146 11.10 19.74 -7.70
C ARG A 146 11.53 19.12 -6.37
N ILE A 147 11.31 17.82 -6.19
CA ILE A 147 11.75 17.08 -4.99
C ILE A 147 13.28 17.10 -4.88
N LEU A 148 13.99 16.84 -5.99
CA LEU A 148 15.45 16.87 -6.02
C LEU A 148 16.03 18.25 -5.70
N GLU A 149 15.39 19.32 -6.17
CA GLU A 149 15.76 20.69 -5.80
C GLU A 149 15.66 20.93 -4.29
N TRP A 150 14.57 20.49 -3.65
CA TRP A 150 14.42 20.60 -2.20
C TRP A 150 15.48 19.78 -1.43
N VAL A 151 15.75 18.55 -1.88
CA VAL A 151 16.75 17.67 -1.25
C VAL A 151 18.17 18.22 -1.40
N ARG A 152 18.54 18.72 -2.58
CA ARG A 152 19.85 19.33 -2.85
C ARG A 152 20.02 20.67 -2.13
N GLY A 153 18.94 21.44 -2.03
CA GLY A 153 18.93 22.75 -1.37
C GLY A 153 18.83 22.71 0.16
N ALA A 154 18.64 21.52 0.76
CA ALA A 154 18.53 21.37 2.21
C ALA A 154 19.82 21.80 2.93
N GLY A 155 19.68 22.72 3.88
CA GLY A 155 20.75 23.23 4.73
C GLY A 155 20.93 22.40 6.02
N PRO A 156 21.97 22.70 6.83
CA PRO A 156 22.29 21.95 8.04
C PRO A 156 21.25 22.06 9.17
N ARG A 157 20.32 23.02 9.07
CA ARG A 157 19.20 23.24 10.01
C ARG A 157 17.86 22.74 9.47
N ASP A 158 17.87 22.02 8.36
CA ASP A 158 16.67 21.42 7.78
C ASP A 158 16.55 19.95 8.20
N LEU A 159 15.31 19.52 8.45
CA LEU A 159 14.96 18.11 8.54
C LEU A 159 14.16 17.72 7.29
N VAL A 160 14.71 16.83 6.48
CA VAL A 160 14.02 16.27 5.32
C VAL A 160 13.18 15.07 5.76
N VAL A 161 11.86 15.16 5.63
CA VAL A 161 10.96 14.03 5.91
C VAL A 161 10.42 13.52 4.58
N MET A 162 10.71 12.25 4.27
CA MET A 162 10.26 11.57 3.06
C MET A 162 9.06 10.68 3.36
N LEU A 163 7.92 10.97 2.74
CA LEU A 163 6.69 10.17 2.84
C LEU A 163 6.55 9.25 1.64
N LEU A 164 6.78 7.95 1.84
CA LEU A 164 6.67 6.93 0.79
C LEU A 164 5.44 6.06 0.99
N SER A 165 4.76 5.78 -0.12
CA SER A 165 3.69 4.79 -0.17
C SER A 165 3.67 4.07 -1.53
N GLY A 166 2.77 3.10 -1.66
CA GLY A 166 2.54 2.36 -2.89
C GLY A 166 2.42 3.22 -4.14
N GLY A 167 2.96 2.74 -5.26
CA GLY A 167 3.03 3.50 -6.51
C GLY A 167 4.16 4.55 -6.59
N GLY A 168 4.94 4.75 -5.52
CA GLY A 168 6.10 5.65 -5.50
C GLY A 168 7.12 5.36 -6.62
N SER A 169 7.20 4.11 -7.07
CA SER A 169 8.00 3.67 -8.22
C SER A 169 7.76 4.48 -9.51
N ALA A 170 6.50 4.84 -9.78
CA ALA A 170 6.08 5.62 -10.94
C ALA A 170 6.05 7.12 -10.65
N LEU A 171 5.63 7.51 -9.44
CA LEU A 171 5.49 8.91 -9.01
C LEU A 171 6.84 9.59 -8.71
N LEU A 172 7.85 8.83 -8.31
CA LEU A 172 9.22 9.31 -8.07
C LEU A 172 10.12 8.82 -9.22
N CYS A 173 9.98 9.46 -10.37
CA CYS A 173 10.67 9.06 -11.59
C CYS A 173 11.63 10.15 -12.06
N ARG A 174 12.92 9.81 -12.10
CA ARG A 174 13.91 10.58 -12.85
C ARG A 174 14.83 9.64 -13.61
N PRO A 175 14.71 9.51 -14.95
CA PRO A 175 15.70 8.83 -15.77
C PRO A 175 17.06 9.52 -15.61
N ILE A 176 18.14 8.71 -15.60
CA ILE A 176 19.52 9.22 -15.61
C ILE A 176 19.79 9.96 -16.93
N ALA A 177 20.77 10.87 -16.91
CA ALA A 177 21.25 11.54 -18.11
C ALA A 177 21.56 10.53 -19.25
N GLY A 178 21.08 10.82 -20.45
CA GLY A 178 21.21 9.94 -21.62
C GLY A 178 20.07 8.94 -21.81
N ILE A 179 19.13 8.82 -20.86
CA ILE A 179 17.93 7.98 -20.98
C ILE A 179 16.67 8.86 -20.98
N THR A 180 15.81 8.66 -21.96
CA THR A 180 14.50 9.30 -22.06
C THR A 180 13.44 8.54 -21.26
N LEU A 181 12.30 9.19 -20.98
CA LEU A 181 11.15 8.51 -20.37
C LEU A 181 10.65 7.34 -21.24
N ALA A 182 10.57 7.55 -22.56
CA ALA A 182 10.14 6.52 -23.50
C ALA A 182 11.04 5.27 -23.45
N GLU A 183 12.35 5.46 -23.39
CA GLU A 183 13.31 4.35 -23.26
C GLU A 183 13.15 3.61 -21.92
N LYS A 184 12.95 4.36 -20.83
CA LYS A 184 12.67 3.77 -19.52
C LYS A 184 11.38 2.94 -19.51
N LEU A 185 10.33 3.41 -20.16
CA LEU A 185 9.08 2.67 -20.33
C LEU A 185 9.28 1.41 -21.18
N ALA A 186 10.06 1.50 -22.26
CA ALA A 186 10.37 0.34 -23.09
C ALA A 186 11.10 -0.76 -22.30
N VAL A 187 12.05 -0.40 -21.43
CA VAL A 187 12.71 -1.34 -20.51
C VAL A 187 11.70 -2.03 -19.59
N ILE A 188 10.82 -1.26 -18.95
CA ILE A 188 9.79 -1.80 -18.03
C ILE A 188 8.87 -2.78 -18.77
N GLN A 189 8.37 -2.38 -19.95
CA GLN A 189 7.48 -3.21 -20.76
C GLN A 189 8.17 -4.50 -21.24
N ARG A 190 9.44 -4.41 -21.64
CA ARG A 190 10.23 -5.56 -22.10
C ARG A 190 10.45 -6.58 -20.99
N LEU A 191 10.85 -6.12 -19.81
CA LEU A 191 11.11 -6.97 -18.64
C LEU A 191 9.81 -7.57 -18.10
N SER A 192 8.78 -6.75 -17.89
CA SER A 192 7.48 -7.21 -17.38
C SER A 192 6.81 -8.17 -18.35
N GLY A 193 6.79 -7.86 -19.65
CA GLY A 193 6.23 -8.75 -20.69
C GLY A 193 7.03 -10.05 -20.88
N GLY A 194 8.30 -10.07 -20.46
CA GLY A 194 9.14 -11.26 -20.43
C GLY A 194 8.98 -12.12 -19.17
N GLY A 195 8.19 -11.69 -18.19
CA GLY A 195 8.02 -12.39 -16.92
C GLY A 195 9.13 -12.15 -15.89
N ALA A 196 9.84 -11.01 -15.98
CA ALA A 196 10.79 -10.61 -14.94
C ALA A 196 10.09 -10.44 -13.60
N ASN A 197 10.70 -11.01 -12.55
CA ASN A 197 10.22 -10.77 -11.20
C ASN A 197 10.54 -9.33 -10.75
N ILE A 198 9.95 -8.90 -9.63
CA ILE A 198 10.09 -7.53 -9.16
C ILE A 198 11.54 -7.16 -8.79
N ALA A 199 12.32 -8.13 -8.28
CA ALA A 199 13.72 -7.91 -7.94
C ALA A 199 14.55 -7.64 -9.20
N GLU A 200 14.41 -8.47 -10.24
CA GLU A 200 15.10 -8.32 -11.53
C GLU A 200 14.74 -7.02 -12.24
N LEU A 201 13.45 -6.70 -12.26
CA LEU A 201 12.95 -5.44 -12.79
C LEU A 201 13.56 -4.25 -12.03
N ASN A 202 13.59 -4.31 -10.70
CA ASN A 202 14.13 -3.25 -9.88
C ASN A 202 15.65 -3.11 -10.02
N THR A 203 16.41 -4.20 -10.17
CA THR A 203 17.85 -4.16 -10.48
C THR A 203 18.09 -3.24 -11.67
N VAL A 204 17.46 -3.51 -12.82
CA VAL A 204 17.65 -2.66 -14.01
C VAL A 204 17.13 -1.23 -13.79
N ARG A 205 15.96 -1.07 -13.15
CA ARG A 205 15.34 0.25 -12.93
C ARG A 205 16.16 1.17 -12.03
N LYS A 206 16.85 0.62 -11.02
CA LYS A 206 17.71 1.40 -10.11
C LYS A 206 18.91 1.98 -10.87
N HIS A 207 19.57 1.18 -11.72
CA HIS A 207 20.73 1.60 -12.52
C HIS A 207 20.41 2.58 -13.67
N LEU A 208 19.13 2.76 -14.02
CA LEU A 208 18.66 3.72 -15.03
C LEU A 208 17.94 4.94 -14.41
N SER A 209 18.22 5.27 -13.15
CA SER A 209 17.51 6.34 -12.44
C SER A 209 18.40 7.14 -11.49
N ASP A 210 18.16 8.46 -11.44
CA ASP A 210 18.88 9.36 -10.51
C ASP A 210 18.37 9.28 -9.06
N VAL A 211 17.14 8.79 -8.84
CA VAL A 211 16.48 8.83 -7.53
C VAL A 211 16.31 7.48 -6.86
N LYS A 212 16.33 6.38 -7.62
CA LYS A 212 16.13 5.02 -7.10
C LYS A 212 17.45 4.47 -6.56
N GLY A 213 17.38 3.36 -5.80
CA GLY A 213 18.59 2.71 -5.27
C GLY A 213 19.48 3.65 -4.45
N GLY A 214 18.87 4.45 -3.60
CA GLY A 214 19.55 5.42 -2.74
C GLY A 214 19.92 6.72 -3.44
N GLY A 215 19.53 6.90 -4.70
CA GLY A 215 19.86 8.09 -5.49
C GLY A 215 19.33 9.39 -4.87
N LEU A 216 18.12 9.37 -4.31
CA LEU A 216 17.56 10.52 -3.63
C LEU A 216 18.34 10.86 -2.35
N ALA A 217 18.67 9.85 -1.54
CA ALA A 217 19.48 10.02 -0.33
C ALA A 217 20.89 10.58 -0.65
N ARG A 218 21.50 10.14 -1.76
CA ARG A 218 22.80 10.65 -2.23
C ARG A 218 22.75 12.08 -2.76
N ALA A 219 21.59 12.55 -3.23
CA ALA A 219 21.44 13.91 -3.75
C ALA A 219 21.44 14.99 -2.65
N ARG A 220 21.33 14.61 -1.37
CA ARG A 220 21.27 15.55 -0.25
C ARG A 220 22.62 16.21 0.01
N CYS A 221 22.62 17.53 0.19
CA CYS A 221 23.82 18.30 0.52
C CYS A 221 23.94 18.67 2.02
N GLY A 222 22.81 18.81 2.73
CA GLY A 222 22.74 19.26 4.13
C GLY A 222 21.48 18.76 4.86
N GLY A 223 21.41 18.88 6.17
CA GLY A 223 20.25 18.47 6.99
C GLY A 223 20.17 16.97 7.32
N GLU A 224 19.33 16.62 8.29
CA GLU A 224 18.99 15.22 8.59
C GLU A 224 17.87 14.74 7.65
N MET A 225 17.78 13.43 7.42
CA MET A 225 16.69 12.84 6.63
C MET A 225 16.07 11.68 7.39
N VAL A 226 14.74 11.61 7.36
CA VAL A 226 13.95 10.48 7.88
C VAL A 226 12.96 10.05 6.81
N THR A 227 12.84 8.75 6.57
CA THR A 227 11.83 8.20 5.65
C THR A 227 10.73 7.51 6.46
N MET A 228 9.48 7.88 6.21
CA MET A 228 8.28 7.23 6.75
C MET A 228 7.58 6.48 5.62
N VAL A 229 7.35 5.18 5.82
CA VAL A 229 6.84 4.28 4.78
C VAL A 229 5.49 3.72 5.17
N LEU A 230 4.51 3.85 4.28
CA LEU A 230 3.29 3.03 4.26
C LEU A 230 3.49 1.94 3.21
N SER A 231 3.68 0.70 3.68
CA SER A 231 4.10 -0.42 2.83
C SER A 231 2.91 -1.12 2.19
N ASP A 232 2.95 -1.24 0.86
CA ASP A 232 2.06 -2.07 0.03
C ASP A 232 2.75 -3.35 -0.47
N VAL A 233 3.83 -3.78 0.19
CA VAL A 233 4.61 -4.97 -0.19
C VAL A 233 4.74 -5.89 1.01
N LEU A 234 4.32 -7.15 0.85
CA LEU A 234 4.42 -8.16 1.90
C LEU A 234 5.87 -8.32 2.39
N GLY A 235 6.04 -8.39 3.70
CA GLY A 235 7.36 -8.50 4.36
C GLY A 235 8.14 -7.18 4.47
N ASP A 236 7.59 -6.08 3.95
CA ASP A 236 8.15 -4.72 4.01
C ASP A 236 9.61 -4.54 3.53
N PRO A 237 10.04 -5.16 2.40
CA PRO A 237 11.39 -5.00 1.88
C PRO A 237 11.64 -3.56 1.38
N LEU A 238 12.33 -2.76 2.19
CA LEU A 238 12.53 -1.33 1.97
C LEU A 238 13.20 -1.00 0.62
N ASP A 239 14.05 -1.88 0.10
CA ASP A 239 14.75 -1.68 -1.17
C ASP A 239 13.85 -1.93 -2.40
N LEU A 240 12.74 -2.65 -2.22
CA LEU A 240 11.72 -2.88 -3.23
C LEU A 240 10.64 -1.78 -3.21
N ILE A 241 10.28 -1.29 -2.02
CA ILE A 241 9.29 -0.22 -1.86
C ILE A 241 9.78 1.05 -2.59
N ALA A 242 9.01 1.48 -3.59
CA ALA A 242 9.37 2.58 -4.49
C ALA A 242 10.77 2.44 -5.17
N SER A 243 11.31 1.22 -5.25
CA SER A 243 12.69 0.93 -5.68
C SER A 243 13.76 1.58 -4.79
N GLY A 244 13.48 1.73 -3.49
CA GLY A 244 14.44 2.12 -2.45
C GLY A 244 15.13 3.46 -2.70
N PRO A 245 14.42 4.60 -2.85
CA PRO A 245 15.06 5.87 -3.20
C PRO A 245 15.99 6.41 -2.10
N THR A 246 15.75 6.01 -0.85
CA THR A 246 16.56 6.35 0.33
C THR A 246 17.33 5.15 0.88
N VAL A 247 17.25 3.99 0.21
CA VAL A 247 17.86 2.72 0.62
C VAL A 247 19.02 2.40 -0.30
N ARG A 248 20.13 1.93 0.26
CA ARG A 248 21.28 1.48 -0.52
C ARG A 248 20.89 0.37 -1.49
N ASP A 249 21.32 0.48 -2.74
CA ASP A 249 21.24 -0.60 -3.71
C ASP A 249 22.52 -1.46 -3.64
N PRO A 250 22.43 -2.74 -3.28
CA PRO A 250 23.59 -3.64 -3.31
C PRO A 250 23.92 -4.15 -4.72
N SER A 251 23.01 -4.02 -5.69
CA SER A 251 23.20 -4.54 -7.04
C SER A 251 24.18 -3.69 -7.86
N THR A 252 24.81 -4.31 -8.86
CA THR A 252 25.76 -3.65 -9.75
C THR A 252 25.21 -3.47 -11.17
N ARG A 253 25.94 -2.70 -12.00
CA ARG A 253 25.59 -2.56 -13.42
C ARG A 253 25.72 -3.88 -14.16
N GLU A 254 26.68 -4.73 -13.76
CA GLU A 254 26.83 -6.08 -14.29
C GLU A 254 25.59 -6.93 -14.01
N ASP A 255 24.99 -6.81 -12.81
CA ASP A 255 23.72 -7.49 -12.50
C ASP A 255 22.59 -7.01 -13.41
N ALA A 256 22.48 -5.69 -13.64
CA ALA A 256 21.50 -5.13 -14.55
C ALA A 256 21.70 -5.62 -15.99
N LEU A 257 22.95 -5.68 -16.48
CA LEU A 257 23.27 -6.24 -17.78
C LEU A 257 22.96 -7.74 -17.88
N ALA A 258 23.19 -8.50 -16.81
CA ALA A 258 22.84 -9.92 -16.74
C ALA A 258 21.32 -10.15 -16.83
N VAL A 259 20.52 -9.31 -16.16
CA VAL A 259 19.06 -9.32 -16.30
C VAL A 259 18.65 -9.01 -17.75
N LEU A 260 19.20 -7.94 -18.35
CA LEU A 260 18.90 -7.58 -19.73
C LEU A 260 19.32 -8.67 -20.73
N ALA A 261 20.43 -9.37 -20.51
CA ALA A 261 20.86 -10.47 -21.37
C ALA A 261 19.84 -11.62 -21.38
N ARG A 262 19.09 -11.82 -20.28
CA ARG A 262 18.06 -12.86 -20.18
C ARG A 262 16.75 -12.47 -20.88
N PHE A 263 16.32 -11.22 -20.72
CA PHE A 263 15.01 -10.76 -21.18
C PHE A 263 15.03 -9.99 -22.50
N ASP A 264 16.20 -9.50 -22.91
CA ASP A 264 16.42 -8.87 -24.20
C ASP A 264 17.72 -9.38 -24.87
N PRO A 265 17.85 -10.70 -25.12
CA PRO A 265 19.08 -11.30 -25.64
C PRO A 265 19.48 -10.76 -27.02
N GLU A 266 18.50 -10.30 -27.81
CA GLU A 266 18.72 -9.73 -29.13
C GLU A 266 19.03 -8.22 -29.10
N ARG A 267 19.11 -7.60 -27.92
CA ARG A 267 19.34 -6.16 -27.72
C ARG A 267 18.43 -5.28 -28.57
N ARG A 268 17.12 -5.53 -28.49
CA ARG A 268 16.08 -4.75 -29.20
C ARG A 268 15.77 -3.42 -28.50
N LEU A 269 16.12 -3.29 -27.22
CA LEU A 269 16.02 -2.03 -26.50
C LEU A 269 16.94 -0.96 -27.10
N PRO A 270 16.62 0.33 -26.91
CA PRO A 270 17.43 1.43 -27.43
C PRO A 270 18.89 1.36 -26.97
N LYS A 271 19.82 1.67 -27.89
CA LYS A 271 21.27 1.52 -27.66
C LYS A 271 21.79 2.34 -26.47
N SER A 272 21.15 3.47 -26.19
CA SER A 272 21.41 4.33 -25.03
C SER A 272 21.33 3.58 -23.70
N VAL A 273 20.39 2.63 -23.55
CA VAL A 273 20.23 1.82 -22.34
C VAL A 273 21.49 0.99 -22.08
N TYR A 274 21.99 0.31 -23.11
CA TYR A 274 23.20 -0.49 -23.03
C TYR A 274 24.43 0.40 -22.84
N ALA A 275 24.54 1.49 -23.59
CA ALA A 275 25.64 2.44 -23.46
C ALA A 275 25.77 2.97 -22.02
N VAL A 276 24.68 3.40 -21.39
CA VAL A 276 24.71 3.90 -20.00
C VAL A 276 25.14 2.81 -19.00
N LEU A 277 24.72 1.56 -19.20
CA LEU A 277 25.09 0.46 -18.31
C LEU A 277 26.53 -0.04 -18.55
N GLU A 278 27.03 0.01 -19.79
CA GLU A 278 28.36 -0.47 -20.20
C GLU A 278 29.45 0.63 -20.01
N GLU A 279 29.18 1.88 -20.39
CA GLU A 279 30.14 3.01 -20.42
C GLU A 279 30.40 3.63 -19.04
N GLY A 280 29.60 3.29 -18.02
CA GLY A 280 29.83 3.65 -16.63
C GLY A 280 31.18 3.16 -16.05
N ALA A 281 31.95 2.37 -16.82
CA ALA A 281 33.31 1.95 -16.54
C ALA A 281 34.41 2.91 -17.08
N VAL A 282 34.09 3.86 -17.99
CA VAL A 282 35.11 4.62 -18.74
C VAL A 282 35.33 6.06 -18.23
N LEU A 283 34.38 6.65 -17.51
CA LEU A 283 34.47 8.07 -17.08
C LEU A 283 35.30 8.33 -15.81
N VAL A 284 35.96 7.32 -15.24
CA VAL A 284 36.82 7.48 -14.04
C VAL A 284 38.32 7.48 -14.36
N ALA A 285 38.72 7.28 -15.62
CA ALA A 285 40.14 7.13 -15.96
C ALA A 285 40.84 8.41 -16.45
N ASP A 286 40.13 9.44 -16.96
CA ASP A 286 40.79 10.53 -17.71
C ASP A 286 40.39 11.98 -17.39
N VAL A 287 39.76 12.25 -16.24
CA VAL A 287 39.68 13.63 -15.71
C VAL A 287 39.80 13.63 -14.18
N VAL A 288 41.01 13.37 -13.67
CA VAL A 288 41.41 13.85 -12.34
C VAL A 288 42.16 15.17 -12.55
N LEU A 289 41.40 16.27 -12.59
CA LEU A 289 41.96 17.58 -12.27
C LEU A 289 41.86 17.75 -10.76
N GLU A 290 43.02 17.98 -10.15
CA GLU A 290 43.26 18.17 -8.73
C GLU A 290 42.30 19.20 -8.11
N ALA A 291 41.23 18.71 -7.47
CA ALA A 291 40.47 19.41 -6.46
C ALA A 291 39.94 18.37 -5.46
N ASP A 292 40.58 18.31 -4.29
CA ASP A 292 40.15 17.61 -3.07
C ASP A 292 39.50 16.23 -3.26
N VAL A 293 40.33 15.22 -3.53
CA VAL A 293 40.01 13.78 -3.37
C VAL A 293 39.97 13.39 -1.88
N ALA A 294 39.26 14.19 -1.08
CA ALA A 294 39.04 13.99 0.36
C ALA A 294 37.55 13.93 0.70
N SER A 295 36.76 13.21 -0.10
CA SER A 295 35.75 12.28 0.42
C SER A 295 35.19 11.47 -0.74
N ALA A 296 35.46 10.17 -0.75
CA ALA A 296 34.50 9.25 -1.36
C ALA A 296 33.12 9.60 -0.78
N PRO A 297 32.02 9.63 -1.55
CA PRO A 297 30.70 9.92 -1.01
C PRO A 297 30.49 8.99 0.17
N ARG A 298 30.43 9.55 1.39
CA ARG A 298 30.19 8.77 2.59
C ARG A 298 28.93 7.96 2.33
N GLU A 299 28.99 6.66 2.58
CA GLU A 299 27.81 5.81 2.61
C GLU A 299 26.95 6.30 3.77
N ILE A 300 26.03 7.23 3.49
CA ILE A 300 25.13 7.79 4.51
C ILE A 300 23.82 7.01 4.40
N GLU A 301 23.59 6.15 5.39
CA GLU A 301 22.28 5.56 5.65
C GLU A 301 21.47 6.51 6.52
N TYR A 302 20.20 6.69 6.15
CA TYR A 302 19.27 7.52 6.91
C TYR A 302 18.23 6.64 7.62
N PRO A 303 17.73 7.05 8.78
CA PRO A 303 16.66 6.35 9.47
C PRO A 303 15.40 6.19 8.58
N ILE A 304 14.86 4.97 8.57
CA ILE A 304 13.62 4.61 7.88
C ILE A 304 12.71 3.92 8.89
N THR A 305 11.44 4.27 8.90
CA THR A 305 10.42 3.62 9.73
C THR A 305 9.22 3.23 8.85
N VAL A 306 8.76 2.01 9.01
CA VAL A 306 7.48 1.56 8.44
C VAL A 306 6.41 1.94 9.44
N VAL A 307 5.59 2.92 9.08
CA VAL A 307 4.53 3.45 9.94
C VAL A 307 3.23 2.68 9.80
N GLY A 308 3.01 2.03 8.64
CA GLY A 308 1.85 1.21 8.39
C GLY A 308 2.13 0.14 7.34
N ASN A 309 1.49 -1.00 7.49
CA ASN A 309 1.58 -2.17 6.61
C ASN A 309 0.34 -3.06 6.83
N ASN A 310 0.32 -4.22 6.18
CA ASN A 310 -0.79 -5.17 6.29
C ASN A 310 -1.01 -5.68 7.73
N ALA A 311 0.09 -5.91 8.47
CA ALA A 311 0.02 -6.39 9.85
C ALA A 311 -0.69 -5.38 10.77
N VAL A 312 -0.40 -4.08 10.63
CA VAL A 312 -1.09 -3.01 11.39
C VAL A 312 -2.60 -3.03 11.10
N ALA A 313 -3.01 -3.23 9.85
CA ALA A 313 -4.43 -3.33 9.49
C ALA A 313 -5.10 -4.58 10.11
N VAL A 314 -4.41 -5.73 10.07
CA VAL A 314 -4.91 -6.97 10.69
C VAL A 314 -5.03 -6.84 12.21
N ASP A 315 -4.04 -6.25 12.87
CA ASP A 315 -4.05 -6.03 14.31
C ASP A 315 -5.20 -5.11 14.74
N ALA A 316 -5.44 -4.01 14.02
CA ALA A 316 -6.55 -3.11 14.28
C ALA A 316 -7.93 -3.78 14.07
N ALA A 317 -8.05 -4.61 13.04
CA ALA A 317 -9.24 -5.43 12.82
C ALA A 317 -9.48 -6.40 13.99
N GLY A 318 -8.41 -7.03 14.52
CA GLY A 318 -8.47 -7.90 15.70
C GLY A 318 -8.97 -7.20 16.96
N ILE A 319 -8.47 -6.00 17.24
CA ILE A 319 -8.93 -5.19 18.37
C ILE A 319 -10.44 -4.96 18.30
N VAL A 320 -10.96 -4.63 17.11
CA VAL A 320 -12.40 -4.45 16.93
C VAL A 320 -13.17 -5.76 17.05
N ALA A 321 -12.66 -6.86 16.52
CA ALA A 321 -13.27 -8.18 16.69
C ALA A 321 -13.37 -8.58 18.17
N GLU A 322 -12.32 -8.37 18.96
CA GLU A 322 -12.33 -8.60 20.41
C GLU A 322 -13.35 -7.69 21.12
N SER A 323 -13.41 -6.41 20.74
CA SER A 323 -14.39 -5.46 21.32
C SER A 323 -15.85 -5.84 21.02
N LEU A 324 -16.09 -6.53 19.91
CA LEU A 324 -17.39 -7.09 19.53
C LEU A 324 -17.67 -8.45 20.19
N GLY A 325 -16.71 -9.00 20.94
CA GLY A 325 -16.85 -10.24 21.71
C GLY A 325 -16.44 -11.52 20.96
N TYR A 326 -15.73 -11.41 19.83
CA TYR A 326 -15.19 -12.57 19.13
C TYR A 326 -13.87 -13.04 19.76
N ASN A 327 -13.69 -14.35 19.86
CA ASN A 327 -12.34 -14.90 19.94
C ASN A 327 -11.73 -14.81 18.56
N HIS A 328 -10.54 -14.25 18.46
CA HIS A 328 -9.94 -13.96 17.17
C HIS A 328 -8.59 -14.67 17.01
N VAL A 329 -8.32 -15.11 15.79
CA VAL A 329 -6.99 -15.51 15.33
C VAL A 329 -6.61 -14.57 14.20
N MET A 330 -5.39 -14.05 14.27
CA MET A 330 -4.85 -13.09 13.31
C MET A 330 -3.64 -13.68 12.59
N GLN A 331 -3.58 -13.48 11.28
CA GLN A 331 -2.42 -13.86 10.48
C GLN A 331 -2.19 -12.87 9.34
N SER A 332 -1.02 -12.24 9.31
CA SER A 332 -0.59 -11.42 8.17
C SER A 332 0.52 -12.16 7.41
N ALA A 333 0.31 -12.33 6.10
CA ALA A 333 1.28 -12.96 5.22
C ALA A 333 2.52 -12.07 5.08
N ARG A 334 3.69 -12.71 5.10
CA ARG A 334 4.98 -12.06 4.85
C ARG A 334 5.52 -12.32 3.44
N ASP A 335 4.99 -13.34 2.78
CA ASP A 335 5.39 -13.81 1.48
C ASP A 335 4.14 -13.99 0.59
N SER A 336 4.37 -14.18 -0.72
CA SER A 336 3.29 -14.41 -1.68
C SER A 336 2.43 -15.62 -1.31
N GLU A 337 1.10 -15.45 -1.31
CA GLU A 337 0.13 -16.47 -0.90
C GLU A 337 -0.31 -17.43 -2.01
N GLY A 338 0.14 -17.20 -3.26
CA GLY A 338 -0.28 -18.01 -4.40
C GLY A 338 -1.70 -17.67 -4.90
N PRO A 339 -2.40 -18.64 -5.52
CA PRO A 339 -3.70 -18.39 -6.15
C PRO A 339 -4.82 -17.98 -5.18
N ALA A 340 -5.60 -16.98 -5.56
CA ALA A 340 -6.74 -16.46 -4.79
C ALA A 340 -7.77 -17.54 -4.44
N GLU A 341 -8.00 -18.50 -5.34
CA GLU A 341 -8.91 -19.61 -5.14
C GLU A 341 -8.46 -20.56 -4.03
N GLU A 342 -7.16 -20.86 -3.95
CA GLU A 342 -6.59 -21.73 -2.90
C GLU A 342 -6.72 -21.09 -1.52
N VAL A 343 -6.44 -19.78 -1.44
CA VAL A 343 -6.64 -19.00 -0.22
C VAL A 343 -8.12 -18.97 0.18
N GLY A 344 -9.03 -18.83 -0.78
CA GLY A 344 -10.47 -18.84 -0.55
C GLY A 344 -10.97 -20.18 0.00
N VAL A 345 -10.52 -21.28 -0.60
CA VAL A 345 -10.81 -22.64 -0.12
C VAL A 345 -10.29 -22.82 1.31
N HIS A 346 -9.07 -22.37 1.60
CA HIS A 346 -8.50 -22.45 2.94
C HIS A 346 -9.33 -21.68 3.98
N LEU A 347 -9.75 -20.44 3.68
CA LEU A 347 -10.63 -19.67 4.57
C LEU A 347 -11.97 -20.36 4.81
N ALA A 348 -12.57 -20.95 3.77
CA ALA A 348 -13.80 -21.73 3.90
C ALA A 348 -13.62 -22.95 4.81
N ASP A 349 -12.52 -23.70 4.65
CA ASP A 349 -12.21 -24.85 5.51
C ASP A 349 -12.01 -24.44 6.97
N MET A 350 -11.34 -23.32 7.22
CA MET A 350 -11.19 -22.77 8.57
C MET A 350 -12.54 -22.34 9.16
N ALA A 351 -13.39 -21.66 8.37
CA ALA A 351 -14.74 -21.28 8.80
C ALA A 351 -15.61 -22.50 9.12
N LEU A 352 -15.53 -23.56 8.32
CA LEU A 352 -16.21 -24.84 8.59
C LEU A 352 -15.71 -25.50 9.88
N GLY A 353 -14.40 -25.44 10.13
CA GLY A 353 -13.80 -25.90 11.38
C GLY A 353 -14.35 -25.12 12.58
N MET A 354 -14.42 -23.78 12.49
CA MET A 354 -15.01 -22.92 13.51
C MET A 354 -16.49 -23.23 13.74
N LEU A 355 -17.26 -23.46 12.67
CA LEU A 355 -18.69 -23.76 12.74
C LEU A 355 -19.01 -25.09 13.42
N ARG A 356 -18.22 -26.13 13.13
CA ARG A 356 -18.47 -27.52 13.54
C ARG A 356 -17.80 -27.94 14.85
N ARG A 357 -16.94 -27.09 15.43
CA ARG A 357 -16.30 -27.39 16.72
C ARG A 357 -17.31 -27.38 17.87
N ASP A 358 -16.90 -27.93 19.01
CA ASP A 358 -17.72 -27.91 20.23
C ASP A 358 -18.00 -26.47 20.69
N GLN A 359 -19.27 -26.08 20.57
CA GLN A 359 -19.78 -24.74 20.90
C GLN A 359 -19.98 -24.53 22.41
N SER A 360 -19.67 -25.52 23.23
CA SER A 360 -19.63 -25.39 24.69
C SER A 360 -18.43 -24.56 25.18
N LEU A 361 -17.38 -24.43 24.35
CA LEU A 361 -16.18 -23.66 24.66
C LEU A 361 -16.41 -22.18 24.34
N HIS A 362 -16.66 -21.84 23.07
CA HIS A 362 -17.00 -20.48 22.63
C HIS A 362 -17.82 -20.50 21.33
N ARG A 363 -18.70 -19.51 21.15
CA ARG A 363 -19.70 -19.49 20.07
C ARG A 363 -19.51 -18.37 19.05
N GLN A 364 -18.48 -17.55 19.22
CA GLN A 364 -18.19 -16.38 18.41
C GLN A 364 -16.71 -16.39 18.09
N ASP A 365 -16.39 -16.70 16.83
CA ASP A 365 -15.02 -16.77 16.35
C ASP A 365 -14.82 -15.85 15.15
N ALA A 366 -13.63 -15.27 15.10
CA ALA A 366 -13.14 -14.48 13.99
C ALA A 366 -11.78 -15.03 13.54
N LEU A 367 -11.67 -15.34 12.25
CA LEU A 367 -10.40 -15.49 11.59
C LEU A 367 -10.15 -14.24 10.76
N ILE A 368 -9.08 -13.53 11.08
CA ILE A 368 -8.69 -12.30 10.39
C ILE A 368 -7.34 -12.58 9.74
N THR A 369 -7.30 -12.47 8.41
CA THR A 369 -6.06 -12.64 7.67
C THR A 369 -5.78 -11.46 6.77
N GLY A 370 -4.52 -11.27 6.44
CA GLY A 370 -4.12 -10.27 5.46
C GLY A 370 -2.98 -10.76 4.59
N GLY A 371 -2.91 -10.22 3.38
CA GLY A 371 -1.95 -10.63 2.37
C GLY A 371 -2.33 -10.12 0.98
N GLU A 372 -1.83 -10.75 -0.08
CA GLU A 372 -2.07 -10.35 -1.46
C GLU A 372 -1.97 -11.56 -2.42
N PRO A 373 -3.08 -12.27 -2.67
CA PRO A 373 -3.08 -13.42 -3.55
C PRO A 373 -3.08 -12.99 -5.01
N VAL A 374 -2.77 -13.91 -5.91
CA VAL A 374 -2.77 -13.65 -7.35
C VAL A 374 -3.90 -14.40 -8.05
N VAL A 375 -4.38 -13.86 -9.17
CA VAL A 375 -5.36 -14.53 -10.03
C VAL A 375 -4.69 -14.93 -11.33
N GLN A 376 -4.79 -16.21 -11.67
CA GLN A 376 -4.46 -16.64 -13.02
C GLN A 376 -5.61 -16.23 -13.95
N LEU A 377 -5.33 -15.26 -14.83
CA LEU A 377 -6.33 -14.74 -15.73
C LEU A 377 -6.67 -15.74 -16.84
N ALA A 378 -7.96 -16.00 -17.02
CA ALA A 378 -8.55 -16.72 -18.12
C ALA A 378 -8.19 -16.05 -19.46
N ASP A 379 -8.33 -16.83 -20.54
CA ASP A 379 -8.11 -16.32 -21.88
C ASP A 379 -8.98 -15.07 -22.13
N ALA A 380 -8.39 -14.07 -22.78
CA ALA A 380 -9.04 -12.78 -23.00
C ALA A 380 -10.38 -12.90 -23.74
N SER A 381 -10.60 -13.96 -24.54
CA SER A 381 -11.85 -14.19 -25.25
C SER A 381 -13.03 -14.59 -24.36
N ILE A 382 -12.76 -15.13 -23.17
CA ILE A 382 -13.79 -15.57 -22.20
C ILE A 382 -13.73 -14.81 -20.87
N ARG A 383 -12.72 -13.96 -20.68
CA ARG A 383 -12.46 -13.24 -19.43
C ARG A 383 -13.61 -12.29 -19.09
N GLY A 384 -14.13 -12.46 -17.88
CA GLY A 384 -15.15 -11.62 -17.26
C GLY A 384 -14.57 -10.44 -16.50
N LYS A 385 -15.35 -9.93 -15.55
CA LYS A 385 -14.99 -8.81 -14.67
C LYS A 385 -14.87 -9.33 -13.23
N GLY A 386 -13.80 -8.94 -12.54
CA GLY A 386 -13.55 -9.31 -11.15
C GLY A 386 -12.15 -8.94 -10.70
N GLY A 387 -11.87 -9.19 -9.43
CA GLY A 387 -10.55 -9.06 -8.83
C GLY A 387 -10.21 -10.24 -7.92
N ARG A 388 -9.04 -10.20 -7.28
CA ARG A 388 -8.51 -11.29 -6.46
C ARG A 388 -9.35 -11.54 -5.22
N ASN A 389 -9.85 -10.49 -4.57
CA ASN A 389 -10.69 -10.62 -3.38
C ASN A 389 -12.06 -11.22 -3.74
N GLN A 390 -12.66 -10.77 -4.84
CA GLN A 390 -13.91 -11.34 -5.37
C GLN A 390 -13.73 -12.81 -5.78
N GLN A 391 -12.67 -13.13 -6.52
CA GLN A 391 -12.37 -14.50 -6.96
C GLN A 391 -12.17 -15.44 -5.75
N LEU A 392 -11.45 -14.98 -4.73
CA LEU A 392 -11.22 -15.68 -3.47
C LEU A 392 -12.53 -15.99 -2.74
N VAL A 393 -13.41 -15.00 -2.58
CA VAL A 393 -14.71 -15.20 -1.88
C VAL A 393 -15.61 -16.14 -2.68
N LEU A 394 -15.58 -16.08 -4.01
CA LEU A 394 -16.36 -16.99 -4.85
C LEU A 394 -15.86 -18.44 -4.76
N ALA A 395 -14.55 -18.65 -4.67
CA ALA A 395 -13.96 -19.97 -4.43
C ALA A 395 -14.29 -20.49 -3.02
N ALA A 396 -14.26 -19.62 -2.01
CA ALA A 396 -14.73 -19.94 -0.67
C ALA A 396 -16.19 -20.39 -0.69
N TYR A 397 -17.06 -19.67 -1.42
CA TYR A 397 -18.47 -20.04 -1.58
C TYR A 397 -18.66 -21.41 -2.26
N GLN A 398 -17.91 -21.69 -3.34
CA GLN A 398 -17.92 -23.00 -3.99
C GLN A 398 -17.55 -24.12 -3.01
N ARG A 399 -16.53 -23.91 -2.17
CA ARG A 399 -16.10 -24.87 -1.15
C ARG A 399 -17.16 -25.09 -0.06
N LEU A 400 -17.83 -24.02 0.38
CA LEU A 400 -18.93 -24.10 1.33
C LEU A 400 -20.12 -24.88 0.76
N LEU A 401 -20.52 -24.62 -0.49
CA LEU A 401 -21.59 -25.39 -1.16
C LEU A 401 -21.30 -26.89 -1.18
N ALA A 402 -20.06 -27.29 -1.49
CA ALA A 402 -19.64 -28.69 -1.50
C ALA A 402 -19.68 -29.36 -0.12
N SER A 403 -19.80 -28.58 0.96
CA SER A 403 -19.77 -29.07 2.35
C SER A 403 -21.15 -29.39 2.93
N GLY A 404 -22.23 -29.10 2.18
CA GLY A 404 -23.60 -29.49 2.52
C GLY A 404 -24.17 -28.82 3.77
N LEU A 405 -23.95 -27.52 3.93
CA LEU A 405 -24.46 -26.74 5.07
C LEU A 405 -25.98 -26.67 5.04
N SER A 406 -26.59 -26.77 6.22
CA SER A 406 -28.00 -26.46 6.43
C SER A 406 -28.27 -24.95 6.37
N ASP A 407 -29.54 -24.56 6.17
CA ASP A 407 -29.95 -23.15 6.20
C ASP A 407 -29.59 -22.46 7.53
N ALA A 408 -29.64 -23.21 8.63
CA ALA A 408 -29.23 -22.72 9.95
C ALA A 408 -27.72 -22.46 10.03
N GLU A 409 -26.90 -23.30 9.41
CA GLU A 409 -25.45 -23.11 9.34
C GLU A 409 -25.06 -21.94 8.44
N TRP A 410 -25.76 -21.75 7.32
CA TRP A 410 -25.58 -20.56 6.46
C TRP A 410 -25.89 -19.25 7.18
N GLY A 411 -26.81 -19.26 8.14
CA GLY A 411 -27.13 -18.09 8.96
C GLY A 411 -26.05 -17.72 9.98
N ARG A 412 -25.02 -18.53 10.13
CA ARG A 412 -24.05 -18.46 11.23
C ARG A 412 -22.62 -18.21 10.79
N LEU A 413 -22.40 -17.93 9.51
CA LEU A 413 -21.09 -17.64 8.98
C LEU A 413 -21.13 -16.49 7.98
N VAL A 414 -20.02 -15.75 7.90
CA VAL A 414 -19.73 -14.81 6.82
C VAL A 414 -18.25 -14.91 6.47
N ILE A 415 -17.92 -14.82 5.19
CA ILE A 415 -16.55 -14.65 4.71
C ILE A 415 -16.51 -13.37 3.88
N LEU A 416 -15.62 -12.46 4.21
CA LEU A 416 -15.39 -11.18 3.55
C LEU A 416 -13.92 -11.05 3.18
N SER A 417 -13.63 -10.54 1.99
CA SER A 417 -12.28 -10.18 1.55
C SER A 417 -12.32 -8.86 0.83
N GLY A 418 -11.39 -7.95 1.13
CA GLY A 418 -11.31 -6.66 0.46
C GLY A 418 -9.90 -6.10 0.36
N GLY A 419 -9.64 -5.38 -0.73
CA GLY A 419 -8.47 -4.55 -0.92
C GLY A 419 -8.57 -3.28 -0.09
N SER A 420 -7.50 -2.97 0.65
CA SER A 420 -7.46 -1.80 1.53
C SER A 420 -7.49 -0.47 0.79
N ASP A 421 -7.23 -0.44 -0.52
CA ASP A 421 -7.36 0.75 -1.37
C ASP A 421 -8.79 1.03 -1.86
N GLY A 422 -9.70 0.10 -1.60
CA GLY A 422 -11.10 0.23 -1.98
C GLY A 422 -11.40 -0.25 -3.40
N GLU A 423 -10.42 -0.87 -4.06
CA GLU A 423 -10.53 -1.42 -5.41
C GLU A 423 -10.09 -2.89 -5.44
N ASP A 424 -10.73 -3.70 -6.27
CA ASP A 424 -10.35 -5.09 -6.50
C ASP A 424 -10.48 -5.43 -7.99
N GLY A 425 -9.32 -5.55 -8.65
CA GLY A 425 -9.25 -5.65 -10.10
C GLY A 425 -9.79 -4.38 -10.80
N PRO A 426 -10.21 -4.46 -12.08
CA PRO A 426 -10.80 -3.34 -12.81
C PRO A 426 -12.29 -3.17 -12.43
N THR A 427 -12.58 -2.98 -11.15
CA THR A 427 -13.94 -2.86 -10.60
C THR A 427 -14.07 -1.68 -9.63
N ASP A 428 -15.30 -1.31 -9.31
CA ASP A 428 -15.64 -0.27 -8.30
C ASP A 428 -15.88 -0.86 -6.90
N ALA A 429 -15.68 -2.17 -6.75
CA ALA A 429 -15.76 -2.87 -5.48
C ALA A 429 -14.36 -3.05 -4.88
N ALA A 430 -14.26 -2.94 -3.56
CA ALA A 430 -13.07 -3.30 -2.81
C ALA A 430 -12.90 -4.82 -2.72
N GLY A 431 -13.95 -5.59 -2.97
CA GLY A 431 -13.94 -7.04 -2.87
C GLY A 431 -15.36 -7.60 -2.80
N ALA A 432 -15.54 -8.66 -2.03
CA ALA A 432 -16.84 -9.30 -1.85
C ALA A 432 -17.00 -9.89 -0.46
N TYR A 433 -18.22 -10.29 -0.15
CA TYR A 433 -18.53 -11.15 0.97
C TYR A 433 -19.60 -12.18 0.60
N VAL A 434 -19.65 -13.26 1.37
CA VAL A 434 -20.69 -14.28 1.28
C VAL A 434 -21.22 -14.61 2.67
N ASP A 435 -22.53 -14.55 2.81
CA ASP A 435 -23.30 -14.94 4.00
C ASP A 435 -24.56 -15.74 3.58
N GLY A 436 -25.41 -16.07 4.54
CA GLY A 436 -26.67 -16.78 4.24
C GLY A 436 -27.65 -16.02 3.34
N ALA A 437 -27.61 -14.67 3.30
CA ALA A 437 -28.48 -13.89 2.41
C ALA A 437 -27.99 -13.96 0.96
N VAL A 438 -26.68 -13.80 0.74
CA VAL A 438 -26.03 -13.98 -0.57
C VAL A 438 -26.26 -15.40 -1.09
N HIS A 439 -26.11 -16.41 -0.22
CA HIS A 439 -26.38 -17.81 -0.56
C HIS A 439 -27.84 -18.02 -1.03
N ARG A 440 -28.82 -17.58 -0.25
CA ARG A 440 -30.25 -17.69 -0.63
C ARG A 440 -30.52 -17.02 -1.97
N ARG A 441 -29.94 -15.83 -2.20
CA ARG A 441 -30.12 -15.10 -3.45
C ARG A 441 -29.52 -15.84 -4.65
N ALA A 442 -28.34 -16.44 -4.49
CA ALA A 442 -27.73 -17.27 -5.52
C ALA A 442 -28.61 -18.49 -5.88
N MET A 443 -29.20 -19.14 -4.87
CA MET A 443 -30.11 -20.28 -5.06
C MET A 443 -31.40 -19.88 -5.79
N GLU A 444 -32.02 -18.76 -5.41
CA GLU A 444 -33.21 -18.21 -6.09
C GLU A 444 -32.97 -17.90 -7.58
N LEU A 445 -31.77 -17.42 -7.90
CA LEU A 445 -31.36 -17.08 -9.27
C LEU A 445 -30.83 -18.28 -10.05
N GLY A 446 -30.64 -19.44 -9.41
CA GLY A 446 -30.05 -20.63 -10.03
C GLY A 446 -28.59 -20.44 -10.45
N LEU A 447 -27.84 -19.59 -9.74
CA LEU A 447 -26.44 -19.30 -10.06
C LEU A 447 -25.51 -20.38 -9.49
N SER A 448 -24.61 -20.91 -10.31
CA SER A 448 -23.47 -21.74 -9.88
C SER A 448 -22.17 -20.94 -9.95
N PRO A 449 -21.26 -21.04 -8.95
CA PRO A 449 -19.97 -20.35 -8.99
C PRO A 449 -19.02 -20.85 -10.08
N ASP A 450 -19.14 -22.10 -10.55
CA ASP A 450 -18.15 -22.78 -11.40
C ASP A 450 -17.80 -21.96 -12.65
N GLY A 451 -18.80 -21.60 -13.45
CA GLY A 451 -18.59 -20.86 -14.69
C GLY A 451 -18.14 -19.40 -14.49
N PHE A 452 -18.40 -18.81 -13.32
CA PHE A 452 -17.91 -17.47 -12.99
C PHE A 452 -16.44 -17.52 -12.57
N LEU A 453 -16.03 -18.54 -11.81
CA LEU A 453 -14.63 -18.76 -11.44
C LEU A 453 -13.76 -19.02 -12.68
N GLU A 454 -14.18 -19.93 -13.56
CA GLU A 454 -13.45 -20.29 -14.79
C GLU A 454 -13.18 -19.09 -15.71
N ARG A 455 -14.10 -18.10 -15.71
CA ARG A 455 -14.00 -16.90 -16.55
C ARG A 455 -13.43 -15.70 -15.82
N ASN A 456 -13.07 -15.80 -14.54
CA ASN A 456 -12.77 -14.66 -13.65
C ASN A 456 -13.86 -13.57 -13.72
N ASP A 457 -15.11 -13.96 -13.55
CA ASP A 457 -16.29 -13.10 -13.64
C ASP A 457 -17.01 -12.89 -12.29
N ALA A 458 -16.26 -13.00 -11.19
CA ALA A 458 -16.80 -12.95 -9.84
C ALA A 458 -17.59 -11.67 -9.53
N TYR A 459 -17.23 -10.54 -10.16
CA TYR A 459 -17.97 -9.28 -9.99
C TYR A 459 -19.45 -9.43 -10.32
N ARG A 460 -19.75 -10.02 -11.49
CA ARG A 460 -21.14 -10.17 -11.95
C ARG A 460 -21.91 -11.16 -11.09
N PHE A 461 -21.25 -12.16 -10.51
CA PHE A 461 -21.88 -13.05 -9.54
C PHE A 461 -22.34 -12.29 -8.30
N PHE A 462 -21.44 -11.50 -7.70
CA PHE A 462 -21.73 -10.75 -6.47
C PHE A 462 -22.66 -9.54 -6.70
N GLU A 463 -22.61 -8.92 -7.88
CA GLU A 463 -23.54 -7.87 -8.29
C GLU A 463 -24.99 -8.39 -8.28
N GLN A 464 -25.23 -9.59 -8.82
CA GLN A 464 -26.56 -10.20 -8.87
C GLN A 464 -27.06 -10.69 -7.51
N THR A 465 -26.13 -11.10 -6.63
CA THR A 465 -26.46 -11.65 -5.31
C THR A 465 -26.43 -10.61 -4.19
N GLY A 466 -25.91 -9.42 -4.45
CA GLY A 466 -25.76 -8.35 -3.45
C GLY A 466 -24.55 -8.51 -2.52
N GLY A 467 -23.58 -9.35 -2.89
CA GLY A 467 -22.38 -9.65 -2.08
C GLY A 467 -21.15 -8.81 -2.41
N LEU A 468 -21.29 -7.68 -3.13
CA LEU A 468 -20.17 -6.79 -3.40
C LEU A 468 -19.83 -5.96 -2.16
N LEU A 469 -18.54 -5.83 -1.86
CA LEU A 469 -18.03 -4.91 -0.85
C LEU A 469 -17.64 -3.59 -1.52
N VAL A 470 -18.42 -2.53 -1.34
CA VAL A 470 -18.19 -1.22 -1.97
C VAL A 470 -17.86 -0.18 -0.90
N THR A 471 -16.60 0.24 -0.84
CA THR A 471 -16.12 1.29 0.09
C THR A 471 -15.90 2.63 -0.59
N GLY A 472 -15.70 2.62 -1.91
CA GLY A 472 -15.03 3.72 -2.62
C GLY A 472 -13.53 3.81 -2.28
N PRO A 473 -12.80 4.74 -2.90
CA PRO A 473 -11.37 4.94 -2.64
C PRO A 473 -11.13 5.29 -1.17
N THR A 474 -10.26 4.52 -0.51
CA THR A 474 -10.02 4.65 0.93
C THR A 474 -8.91 5.66 1.26
N GLY A 475 -8.01 5.93 0.30
CA GLY A 475 -6.84 6.79 0.46
C GLY A 475 -5.63 6.09 1.09
N THR A 476 -5.63 4.75 1.16
CA THR A 476 -4.53 3.92 1.65
C THR A 476 -4.31 2.72 0.73
N ASN A 477 -3.21 1.98 0.91
CA ASN A 477 -3.01 0.66 0.32
C ASN A 477 -1.94 -0.09 1.11
N VAL A 478 -2.36 -1.17 1.78
CA VAL A 478 -1.53 -2.13 2.51
C VAL A 478 -1.94 -3.58 2.17
N CYS A 479 -2.24 -3.82 0.90
CA CYS A 479 -2.75 -5.10 0.38
C CYS A 479 -4.19 -5.42 0.87
N ASP A 480 -4.53 -6.69 1.07
CA ASP A 480 -5.89 -7.16 1.37
C ASP A 480 -6.08 -7.49 2.86
N VAL A 481 -7.31 -7.29 3.35
CA VAL A 481 -7.76 -7.74 4.67
C VAL A 481 -8.99 -8.64 4.49
N ARG A 482 -9.01 -9.76 5.22
CA ARG A 482 -10.02 -10.81 5.10
C ARG A 482 -10.56 -11.16 6.47
N VAL A 483 -11.86 -11.38 6.55
CA VAL A 483 -12.58 -11.65 7.78
C VAL A 483 -13.51 -12.83 7.55
N ALA A 484 -13.32 -13.89 8.31
CA ALA A 484 -14.28 -14.99 8.40
C ALA A 484 -14.84 -15.04 9.82
N LEU A 485 -16.15 -14.86 9.98
CA LEU A 485 -16.82 -14.92 11.28
C LEU A 485 -17.71 -16.15 11.35
N VAL A 486 -17.80 -16.72 12.55
CA VAL A 486 -18.82 -17.69 12.93
C VAL A 486 -19.51 -17.22 14.21
N GLY A 487 -20.84 -17.24 14.22
CA GLY A 487 -21.66 -16.76 15.34
C GLY A 487 -22.85 -17.65 15.70
N GLU A 488 -23.61 -17.21 16.70
CA GLU A 488 -24.86 -17.85 17.13
C GLU A 488 -26.07 -17.45 16.31
#